data_AF-A0A371C160-F1
#
_entry.id   AF-A0A371C160-F1
#
_cell.length_a   1.000
_cell.length_b   1.000
_cell.length_c   1.000
_cell.angle_alpha   90.00
_cell.angle_beta   90.00
_cell.angle_gamma   90.00
#
_symmetry.space_group_name_H-M   'P 1'
#
loop_
_entity.id
_entity.type
_entity.pdbx_description
1 polymer ?
#
loop_
_entity_poly.entity_id
_entity_poly.type
_entity_poly.pdbx_seq_one_letter_code
_entity_poly.pdbx_strand_id
1 'polypeptide(L)' 'QDLCDAALLFAIDTLKVGGSFACKVFTGEEDKFLQQRLKRMFHDVKRRKPEATRKESKELYLVGLKRRKNVTVESVFGA' A
#
# COMPACT_ATOMS: atom_id res chain seq x y z
N GLN A 1 -11.14 -0.53 6.77
CA GLN A 1 -10.93 -1.29 5.53
C GLN A 1 -10.98 -0.47 4.23
N ASP A 2 -12.08 0.16 3.82
CA ASP A 2 -12.31 0.56 2.41
C ASP A 2 -11.39 1.61 1.77
N LEU A 3 -10.92 2.63 2.50
CA LEU A 3 -10.24 3.77 1.86
C LEU A 3 -8.87 3.41 1.24
N CYS A 4 -8.12 2.55 1.92
CA CYS A 4 -6.79 2.16 1.44
C CYS A 4 -6.88 1.23 0.23
N ASP A 5 -7.88 0.35 0.22
CA ASP A 5 -8.15 -0.56 -0.88
C ASP A 5 -8.69 0.17 -2.10
N ALA A 6 -9.61 1.12 -1.92
CA ALA A 6 -10.08 1.99 -2.98
C ALA A 6 -8.92 2.81 -3.59
N ALA A 7 -8.03 3.36 -2.75
CA ALA A 7 -6.86 4.08 -3.22
C ALA A 7 -5.88 3.16 -4.00
N LEU A 8 -5.72 1.91 -3.55
CA LEU A 8 -4.88 0.94 -4.25
C LEU A 8 -5.51 0.49 -5.58
N LEU A 9 -6.82 0.27 -5.62
CA LEU A 9 -7.57 -0.01 -6.86
C LEU A 9 -7.41 1.12 -7.87
N PHE A 10 -7.58 2.36 -7.43
CA PHE A 10 -7.34 3.53 -8.27
C PHE A 10 -5.89 3.59 -8.77
N ALA A 11 -4.92 3.26 -7.91
CA ALA A 11 -3.51 3.20 -8.31
C ALA A 11 -3.23 2.10 -9.34
N ILE A 12 -3.96 0.98 -9.32
CA ILE A 12 -3.81 -0.08 -10.33
C ILE A 12 -4.19 0.43 -11.72
N ASP A 13 -5.19 1.29 -11.84
CA ASP A 13 -5.59 1.84 -13.14
C ASP A 13 -4.67 3.01 -13.57
N THR A 14 -4.33 3.91 -12.64
CA THR A 14 -3.73 5.20 -12.98
C THR A 14 -2.20 5.28 -12.83
N LEU A 15 -1.59 4.44 -12.00
CA LEU A 15 -0.17 4.57 -11.68
C LEU A 15 0.71 3.95 -12.78
N LYS A 16 1.52 4.75 -13.46
CA LYS A 16 2.47 4.20 -14.46
C LYS A 16 3.43 3.17 -13.87
N VAL A 17 3.93 2.27 -14.73
CA VAL A 17 5.01 1.33 -14.38
C VAL A 17 6.21 2.09 -13.80
N GLY A 18 6.81 1.56 -12.73
CA GLY A 18 7.89 2.23 -12.01
C GLY A 18 7.43 3.35 -11.06
N GLY A 19 6.13 3.69 -11.04
CA GLY A 19 5.55 4.65 -10.11
C GLY A 19 5.60 4.19 -8.65
N SER A 20 5.30 5.10 -7.74
CA SER A 20 5.28 4.85 -6.30
C SER A 20 3.93 5.22 -5.70
N PHE A 21 3.55 4.54 -4.62
CA PHE A 21 2.31 4.74 -3.89
C PHE A 21 2.61 4.80 -2.40
N ALA A 22 2.00 5.75 -1.70
CA ALA A 22 2.12 5.88 -0.25
C ALA A 22 0.71 5.97 0.34
N CYS A 23 0.46 5.19 1.39
CA CYS A 23 -0.82 5.19 2.08
C CYS A 23 -0.61 5.22 3.59
N LYS A 24 -1.41 6.05 4.26
CA LYS A 24 -1.45 6.16 5.72
C LYS A 24 -2.44 5.13 6.24
N VAL A 25 -1.97 4.26 7.13
CA VAL A 25 -2.77 3.23 7.79
C VAL A 25 -2.67 3.38 9.30
N PHE A 26 -3.68 2.87 10.00
CA PHE A 26 -3.61 2.64 11.44
C PHE A 26 -3.18 1.19 11.68
N THR A 27 -2.26 0.95 12.62
CA THR A 27 -1.75 -0.40 12.92
C THR A 27 -2.86 -1.28 13.46
N GLY A 28 -3.01 -2.44 12.84
CA GLY A 28 -4.08 -3.39 13.10
C GLY A 28 -3.90 -4.65 12.25
N GLU A 29 -4.84 -5.58 12.29
CA GLU A 29 -4.73 -6.79 11.47
C GLU A 29 -4.78 -6.49 9.96
N GLU A 30 -5.54 -5.44 9.59
CA GLU A 30 -5.73 -5.00 8.21
C GLU A 30 -4.45 -4.51 7.52
N ASP A 31 -3.50 -3.93 8.26
CA ASP A 31 -2.27 -3.38 7.65
C ASP A 31 -1.40 -4.49 7.03
N LYS A 32 -1.48 -5.71 7.57
CA LYS A 32 -0.78 -6.87 7.02
C LYS A 32 -1.34 -7.25 5.66
N PHE A 33 -2.66 -7.22 5.51
CA PHE A 33 -3.33 -7.51 4.23
C PHE A 33 -2.97 -6.46 3.18
N LEU A 34 -3.02 -5.17 3.53
CA LEU A 34 -2.62 -4.11 2.61
C LEU A 34 -1.14 -4.22 2.23
N GLN A 35 -0.26 -4.54 3.19
CA GLN A 35 1.16 -4.75 2.90
C GLN A 35 1.36 -5.91 1.91
N GLN A 36 0.63 -7.02 2.05
CA GLN A 36 0.72 -8.14 1.10
C GLN A 36 0.27 -7.72 -0.30
N ARG A 37 -0.85 -7.00 -0.42
CA ARG A 37 -1.35 -6.46 -1.69
C ARG A 37 -0.31 -5.54 -2.35
N LEU A 38 0.28 -4.63 -1.57
CA LEU A 38 1.37 -3.78 -2.05
C LEU A 38 2.59 -4.59 -2.52
N LYS A 39 2.96 -5.68 -1.84
CA LYS A 39 4.08 -6.53 -2.27
C LYS A 39 3.82 -7.25 -3.60
N ARG A 40 2.56 -7.48 -3.95
CA ARG A 40 2.17 -8.03 -5.27
C ARG A 40 2.28 -6.98 -6.36
N MET A 41 1.95 -5.72 -6.07
CA MET A 41 1.97 -4.62 -7.04
C MET A 41 3.34 -3.93 -7.22
N PHE A 42 4.16 -3.86 -6.17
CA PHE A 42 5.40 -3.10 -6.14
C PHE A 42 6.64 -4.01 -6.02
N HIS A 43 7.80 -3.53 -6.44
CA HIS A 43 9.05 -4.27 -6.23
C HIS A 43 9.55 -4.15 -4.79
N ASP A 44 9.31 -3.01 -4.14
CA ASP A 44 9.75 -2.76 -2.76
C ASP A 44 8.62 -2.14 -1.95
N VAL A 45 8.43 -2.59 -0.71
CA VAL A 45 7.38 -2.07 0.18
C VAL A 45 7.98 -1.75 1.53
N LYS A 46 7.93 -0.48 1.91
CA LYS A 46 8.49 0.03 3.16
C LYS A 46 7.39 0.40 4.14
N ARG A 47 7.60 0.02 5.40
CA ARG A 47 6.86 0.52 6.54
C ARG A 47 7.63 1.69 7.15
N ARG A 48 6.97 2.82 7.35
CA ARG A 48 7.56 4.02 7.93
C ARG A 48 6.63 4.58 8.99
N LYS A 49 7.11 4.61 10.23
CA LYS A 49 6.50 5.41 11.30
C LYS A 49 7.28 6.72 11.38
N PRO A 50 6.67 7.89 11.13
CA PRO A 50 7.34 9.17 11.26
C PRO A 50 7.73 9.42 12.72
N GLU A 51 8.91 10.01 12.97
CA GLU A 51 9.32 10.44 14.32
C GLU A 51 8.40 11.53 14.90
N ALA A 52 7.71 12.28 14.03
CA ALA A 52 6.73 13.30 14.40
C ALA A 52 5.37 12.72 14.87
N THR A 53 5.17 11.41 14.78
CA THR A 53 3.95 10.75 15.24
C THR A 53 4.03 10.56 16.75
N ARG A 54 3.05 11.09 17.50
CA ARG A 54 2.96 10.88 18.97
C ARG A 54 3.12 9.40 19.29
N LYS A 55 3.87 9.05 20.35
CA LYS A 55 4.13 7.64 20.72
C LYS A 55 2.84 6.81 20.87
N GLU A 56 1.75 7.44 21.32
CA GLU A 56 0.42 6.84 21.45
C GLU A 56 -0.34 6.65 20.14
N SER A 57 0.05 7.34 19.06
CA SER A 57 -0.63 7.18 17.77
C SER A 57 -0.19 5.89 17.08
N LYS A 58 -1.20 5.15 16.63
CA LYS A 58 -1.10 3.90 15.86
C LYS A 58 -0.90 4.15 14.36
N GLU A 59 -0.55 5.37 13.95
CA GLU A 59 -0.39 5.70 12.54
C GLU A 59 0.94 5.22 11.96
N LEU A 60 0.87 4.63 10.76
CA LEU A 60 2.00 4.11 10.01
C LEU A 60 1.79 4.38 8.51
N TYR A 61 2.87 4.64 7.78
CA TYR A 61 2.84 4.75 6.33
C TYR A 61 3.36 3.47 5.69
N LEU A 62 2.59 2.95 4.74
CA LEU A 62 2.99 1.91 3.81
C LEU A 62 3.34 2.56 2.48
N VAL A 63 4.57 2.35 2.02
CA VAL A 63 5.09 2.94 0.79
C VAL A 63 5.51 1.82 -0.17
N GLY A 64 4.79 1.68 -1.28
CA GLY A 64 5.15 0.82 -2.41
C GLY A 64 5.98 1.59 -3.42
N LEU A 65 7.15 1.06 -3.77
CA LEU A 65 8.09 1.66 -4.72
C LEU A 65 8.24 0.78 -5.95
N LYS A 66 8.38 1.43 -7.11
CA LYS A 66 8.57 0.79 -8.41
C LYS A 66 7.42 -0.18 -8.70
N ARG A 67 6.29 0.33 -9.16
CA ARG A 67 5.16 -0.50 -9.64
C ARG A 67 5.67 -1.50 -10.68
N ARG A 68 5.33 -2.78 -10.52
CA ARG A 68 5.64 -3.85 -11.47
C ARG A 68 4.88 -3.67 -12.78
N LYS A 69 5.39 -4.28 -13.86
CA LYS A 69 4.67 -4.38 -15.14
C LYS A 69 3.53 -5.39 -15.03
N ASN A 70 2.47 -5.20 -15.83
CA ASN A 70 1.33 -6.12 -15.95
C ASN A 70 0.60 -6.44 -14.62
N VAL A 71 0.51 -5.47 -13.71
CA VAL A 71 -0.30 -5.60 -12.49
C VAL A 71 -1.77 -5.41 -12.82
N THR A 72 -2.61 -6.35 -12.38
CA THR A 72 -4.08 -6.36 -12.53
C THR A 72 -4.78 -6.40 -11.18
N VAL A 73 -6.08 -6.10 -11.15
CA VAL A 73 -6.87 -6.18 -9.91
C VAL A 73 -6.87 -7.59 -9.32
N GLU A 74 -7.10 -8.63 -10.13
CA GLU A 74 -7.08 -10.03 -9.70
C GLU A 74 -5.74 -10.45 -9.08
N SER A 75 -4.62 -10.06 -9.69
CA SER A 75 -3.29 -10.42 -9.16
C SER A 75 -2.97 -9.75 -7.83
N VAL A 76 -3.63 -8.63 -7.50
CA VAL A 76 -3.44 -7.92 -6.23
C VAL A 76 -4.42 -8.40 -5.18
N PHE A 77 -5.72 -8.43 -5.49
CA PHE A 77 -6.78 -8.69 -4.52
C PHE A 77 -7.12 -10.17 -4.36
N GLY A 78 -6.86 -11.01 -5.36
CA GLY A 78 -7.39 -12.38 -5.42
C GLY A 78 -8.91 -12.34 -5.61
N ALA A 79 -9.42 -13.12 -6.56
CA ALA A 79 -10.86 -13.39 -6.62
C ALA A 79 -11.29 -14.15 -5.35
#